data_AF-A0A9W7DMW2-F1
#
_entry.id   AF-A0A9W7DMW2-F1
#
_cell.length_a   1.000
_cell.length_b   1.000
_cell.length_c   1.000
_cell.angle_alpha   90.00
_cell.angle_beta   90.00
_cell.angle_gamma   90.00
#
_symmetry.space_group_name_H-M   'P 1'
#
loop_
_entity.id
_entity.type
_entity.pdbx_description
1 polymer ?
#
loop_
_entity_poly.entity_id
_entity_poly.type
_entity_poly.pdbx_seq_one_letter_code
_entity_poly.pdbx_strand_id
1 'polypeptide(L)'
;LLTQISSRSDASPFLHPVDWKNLGLYDYPQIVKNPMDLTTVIKKLKNNGYTSKSSVEKDVRLIWQNCMSYNADGSDFYLLASEFSKHF
;
A
#
# COMPACT_ATOMS: atom_id res chain seq x y z
N LEU A 1 11.51 -7.74 7.03
CA LEU A 1 11.12 -6.65 6.11
C LEU A 1 9.63 -6.34 6.19
N LEU A 2 8.72 -7.18 5.65
CA LEU A 2 7.27 -6.91 5.73
C LEU A 2 6.76 -6.69 7.16
N THR A 3 7.18 -7.55 8.10
CA THR A 3 6.83 -7.40 9.53
C THR A 3 7.39 -6.13 10.17
N GLN A 4 8.58 -5.69 9.75
CA GLN A 4 9.20 -4.45 10.24
C GLN A 4 8.45 -3.21 9.71
N ILE A 5 8.05 -3.23 8.44
CA ILE A 5 7.24 -2.19 7.82
C ILE A 5 5.89 -2.09 8.54
N SER A 6 5.20 -3.21 8.74
CA SER A 6 3.90 -3.25 9.42
C SER A 6 3.96 -2.87 10.90
N SER A 7 5.12 -2.97 11.56
CA SER A 7 5.27 -2.59 12.97
C SER A 7 5.59 -1.11 13.19
N ARG A 8 5.84 -0.34 12.13
CA ARG A 8 6.09 1.10 12.28
C ARG A 8 4.81 1.80 12.74
N SER A 9 4.95 2.77 13.65
CA SER A 9 3.82 3.53 14.18
C SER A 9 3.07 4.34 13.11
N ASP A 10 3.75 4.69 12.02
CA ASP A 10 3.22 5.44 10.88
C ASP A 10 2.70 4.54 9.75
N ALA A 11 2.72 3.22 9.89
CA ALA A 11 2.25 2.30 8.84
C ALA A 11 0.73 2.19 8.72
N SER A 12 -0.02 2.74 9.70
CA SER A 12 -1.48 2.62 9.80
C SER A 12 -2.24 2.83 8.49
N PRO A 13 -1.95 3.86 7.66
CA PRO A 13 -2.66 4.11 6.40
C PRO A 13 -2.51 3.00 5.35
N PHE A 14 -1.51 2.12 5.51
CA PHE A 14 -1.15 1.09 4.55
C PHE A 14 -1.44 -0.33 5.05
N LEU A 15 -1.97 -0.46 6.27
CA LEU A 15 -2.24 -1.77 6.87
C LEU A 15 -3.44 -2.46 6.22
N HIS A 16 -4.52 -1.72 5.95
CA HIS A 16 -5.80 -2.26 5.50
C HIS A 16 -6.24 -1.67 4.16
N PRO A 17 -7.14 -2.34 3.41
CA PRO A 17 -7.72 -1.76 2.21
C PRO A 17 -8.33 -0.39 2.48
N VAL A 18 -8.08 0.56 1.58
CA VAL A 18 -8.71 1.88 1.65
C VAL A 18 -10.22 1.73 1.49
N ASP A 19 -10.98 2.07 2.54
CA ASP A 19 -12.43 2.08 2.53
C ASP A 19 -12.97 3.36 1.88
N TRP A 20 -12.68 3.49 0.59
CA TRP A 20 -12.99 4.69 -0.19
C TRP A 20 -14.48 5.03 -0.19
N LYS A 21 -15.38 4.05 -0.02
CA LYS A 21 -16.83 4.31 0.07
C LYS A 21 -17.19 5.06 1.33
N ASN A 22 -16.74 4.58 2.49
CA ASN A 22 -17.05 5.20 3.78
C ASN A 22 -16.27 6.51 4.00
N LEU A 23 -15.14 6.68 3.31
CA LEU A 23 -14.37 7.93 3.28
C LEU A 23 -14.90 8.95 2.25
N GLY A 24 -15.90 8.60 1.44
CA GLY A 24 -16.46 9.49 0.40
C GLY A 24 -15.55 9.73 -0.82
N LEU A 25 -14.52 8.90 -0.99
CA LEU A 25 -13.49 8.96 -2.04
C LEU A 25 -13.96 8.21 -3.30
N TYR A 26 -15.08 8.62 -3.89
CA TYR A 26 -15.73 7.87 -4.98
C TYR A 26 -14.93 7.85 -6.31
N ASP A 27 -13.94 8.72 -6.45
CA ASP A 27 -12.97 8.78 -7.54
C ASP A 27 -11.78 7.83 -7.33
N TYR A 28 -11.56 7.31 -6.12
CA TYR A 28 -10.49 6.36 -5.81
C TYR A 28 -10.38 5.18 -6.79
N PRO A 29 -11.45 4.42 -7.13
CA PRO A 29 -11.35 3.33 -8.11
C PRO A 29 -11.11 3.82 -9.56
N GLN A 30 -11.30 5.11 -9.84
CA GLN A 30 -11.00 5.70 -11.14
C GLN A 30 -9.50 5.99 -11.29
N ILE A 31 -8.79 6.23 -10.18
CA ILE A 31 -7.36 6.53 -10.16
C ILE A 31 -6.56 5.27 -9.81
N VAL A 32 -6.92 4.60 -8.71
CA VAL A 32 -6.26 3.38 -8.20
C VAL A 32 -6.91 2.14 -8.81
N LYS A 33 -6.25 1.57 -9.83
CA LYS A 33 -6.76 0.42 -10.59
C LYS A 33 -6.56 -0.92 -9.92
N ASN A 34 -5.51 -1.05 -9.12
CA ASN A 34 -5.16 -2.28 -8.42
C ASN A 34 -4.94 -1.97 -6.94
N PRO A 35 -6.00 -1.86 -6.12
CA PRO A 35 -5.87 -1.61 -4.69
C PRO A 35 -5.01 -2.68 -4.02
N MET A 36 -4.14 -2.26 -3.10
CA MET A 36 -3.27 -3.15 -2.32
C MET A 36 -2.98 -2.56 -0.96
N ASP A 37 -2.74 -3.42 0.03
CA ASP A 37 -2.41 -3.08 1.41
C ASP A 37 -1.54 -4.19 2.04
N LEU A 38 -0.87 -3.88 3.15
CA LEU A 38 0.07 -4.80 3.78
C LEU A 38 -0.61 -6.06 4.32
N THR A 39 -1.83 -5.98 4.86
CA THR A 39 -2.54 -7.19 5.33
C THR A 39 -2.92 -8.13 4.19
N THR A 40 -3.29 -7.59 3.03
CA THR A 40 -3.52 -8.38 1.81
C THR A 40 -2.24 -9.05 1.34
N VAL A 41 -1.10 -8.34 1.28
CA VAL A 41 0.20 -8.95 0.93
C VAL A 41 0.58 -10.07 1.90
N ILE A 42 0.44 -9.84 3.20
CA ILE A 42 0.75 -10.84 4.24
C ILE A 42 -0.15 -12.07 4.08
N LYS A 43 -1.45 -11.89 3.84
CA LYS A 43 -2.40 -12.98 3.64
C LYS A 43 -2.07 -13.78 2.38
N LYS A 44 -1.80 -13.11 1.25
CA LYS A 44 -1.39 -13.77 0.00
C LYS A 44 -0.12 -14.58 0.18
N LEU A 45 0.88 -14.04 0.89
CA LEU A 45 2.12 -14.74 1.19
C LEU A 45 1.90 -15.99 2.03
N LYS A 46 1.12 -15.90 3.12
CA LYS A 46 0.81 -17.05 3.98
C LYS A 46 0.06 -18.17 3.26
N ASN A 47 -0.70 -17.82 2.22
CA ASN A 47 -1.49 -18.76 1.43
C ASN A 47 -0.75 -19.28 0.18
N ASN A 48 0.59 -19.12 0.10
CA ASN A 48 1.39 -19.48 -1.08
C ASN A 48 0.92 -18.83 -2.39
N GLY A 49 0.30 -17.63 -2.30
CA GLY A 49 -0.23 -16.90 -3.44
C GLY A 49 0.82 -16.16 -4.29
N TYR A 50 2.10 -16.27 -3.94
CA TYR A 50 3.22 -15.69 -4.68
C TYR A 50 4.16 -16.79 -5.14
N THR A 51 4.52 -16.75 -6.42
CA THR A 51 5.45 -17.69 -7.05
C THR A 51 6.92 -17.31 -6.86
N SER A 52 7.21 -16.08 -6.40
CA SER A 52 8.57 -15.60 -6.21
C SER A 52 8.63 -14.46 -5.20
N LYS A 53 9.82 -14.15 -4.68
CA LYS A 53 10.05 -12.96 -3.88
C LYS A 53 9.72 -11.67 -4.65
N SER A 54 10.02 -11.63 -5.94
CA SER A 54 9.77 -10.47 -6.80
C SER A 54 8.28 -10.15 -6.91
N SER A 55 7.39 -11.15 -6.93
CA SER A 55 5.94 -10.88 -6.97
C SER A 55 5.40 -10.34 -5.64
N VAL A 56 6.03 -10.66 -4.51
CA VAL A 56 5.75 -9.99 -3.22
C VAL A 56 6.20 -8.54 -3.27
N GLU A 57 7.43 -8.28 -3.72
CA GLU A 57 7.99 -6.93 -3.80
C GLU A 57 7.17 -6.02 -4.72
N LYS A 58 6.65 -6.56 -5.82
CA LYS A 58 5.77 -5.84 -6.73
C LYS A 58 4.51 -5.33 -6.03
N ASP A 59 3.84 -6.17 -5.24
CA ASP A 59 2.63 -5.75 -4.53
C ASP A 59 2.94 -4.77 -3.40
N VAL A 60 4.08 -4.89 -2.72
CA VAL A 60 4.48 -3.90 -1.71
C VAL A 60 4.75 -2.54 -2.35
N ARG A 61 5.48 -2.48 -3.46
CA ARG A 61 5.70 -1.23 -4.20
C ARG A 61 4.40 -0.62 -4.70
N LEU A 62 3.44 -1.45 -5.09
CA LEU A 62 2.13 -1.01 -5.55
C LEU A 62 1.35 -0.24 -4.47
N ILE A 63 1.50 -0.58 -3.18
CA ILE A 63 0.87 0.15 -2.06
C ILE A 63 1.31 1.61 -2.09
N TRP A 64 2.62 1.86 -2.18
CA TRP A 64 3.19 3.20 -2.19
C TRP A 64 2.81 3.96 -3.47
N GLN A 65 2.89 3.29 -4.62
CA GLN A 65 2.54 3.88 -5.92
C GLN A 65 1.08 4.31 -5.98
N ASN A 66 0.15 3.50 -5.47
CA ASN A 66 -1.25 3.85 -5.39
C ASN A 66 -1.46 5.10 -4.52
N CYS A 67 -0.80 5.15 -3.35
CA CYS A 67 -0.91 6.29 -2.45
C CYS A 67 -0.37 7.58 -3.10
N MET A 68 0.80 7.53 -3.72
CA MET A 68 1.40 8.68 -4.42
C MET A 68 0.64 9.08 -5.70
N SER A 69 -0.10 8.16 -6.33
CA SER A 69 -0.91 8.47 -7.52
C SER A 69 -2.24 9.14 -7.16
N TYR A 70 -2.81 8.79 -6.01
CA TYR A 70 -4.10 9.32 -5.56
C TYR A 70 -3.97 10.63 -4.78
N ASN A 71 -2.96 10.75 -3.93
CA ASN A 71 -2.77 11.92 -3.08
C ASN A 71 -1.91 12.96 -3.78
N ALA A 72 -2.22 14.25 -3.55
CA ALA A 72 -1.46 15.36 -4.13
C ALA A 72 0.02 15.31 -3.73
N ASP A 73 0.89 15.70 -4.66
CA ASP A 73 2.32 15.85 -4.38
C ASP A 73 2.54 16.82 -3.21
N GLY A 74 3.46 16.46 -2.31
CA GLY A 74 3.74 17.19 -1.08
C GLY A 74 2.71 17.03 0.05
N SER A 75 1.59 16.32 -0.15
CA SER A 75 0.68 15.99 0.95
C SER A 75 1.30 15.00 1.96
N ASP A 76 0.79 14.97 3.19
CA ASP A 76 1.29 14.09 4.25
C ASP A 76 1.32 12.62 3.81
N PHE A 77 0.25 12.13 3.15
CA PHE A 77 0.18 10.76 2.66
C PHE A 77 1.17 10.50 1.52
N TYR A 78 1.35 11.46 0.61
CA TYR A 78 2.33 11.35 -0.46
C TYR A 78 3.76 11.24 0.09
N LEU A 79 4.13 12.15 1.00
CA LEU A 79 5.46 12.18 1.61
C LEU A 79 5.72 10.92 2.42
N LEU A 80 4.72 10.44 3.16
CA LEU A 80 4.82 9.20 3.91
C LEU A 80 5.04 8.00 2.97
N ALA A 81 4.23 7.85 1.91
CA ALA A 81 4.40 6.78 0.94
C ALA A 81 5.74 6.85 0.20
N SER A 82 6.20 8.05 -0.14
CA SER A 82 7.53 8.30 -0.71
C SER A 82 8.64 7.81 0.23
N GLU A 83 8.52 8.10 1.52
CA GLU A 83 9.50 7.66 2.52
C GLU A 83 9.51 6.13 2.66
N PHE A 84 8.35 5.47 2.78
CA PHE A 84 8.27 4.01 2.75
C PHE A 84 8.86 3.41 1.48
N SER A 85 8.66 4.05 0.32
CA SER A 85 9.17 3.59 -0.97
C SER A 85 10.69 3.69 -1.11
N LYS A 86 11.37 4.59 -0.39
CA LYS A 86 12.84 4.71 -0.45
C LYS A 86 13.56 3.59 0.31
N HIS A 87 12.94 3.11 1.39
CA HIS A 87 13.51 2.07 2.27
C HIS A 87 13.12 0.64 1.86
N PHE A 88 12.41 0.49 0.74
CA PHE A 88 11.96 -0.79 0.19
C PHE A 88 12.43 -0.99 -1.25
#